data_AF-A0A7C5J7D9-F1
#
_entry.id   AF-A0A7C5J7D9-F1
#
_cell.length_a   1.000
_cell.length_b   1.000
_cell.length_c   1.000
_cell.angle_alpha   90.00
_cell.angle_beta   90.00
_cell.angle_gamma   90.00
#
_symmetry.space_group_name_H-M   'P 1'
#
loop_
_entity.id
_entity.type
_entity.pdbx_description
1 polymer ?
#
loop_
_entity_poly.entity_id
_entity_poly.type
_entity_poly.pdbx_seq_one_letter_code
_entity_poly.pdbx_strand_id
1 'polypeptide(L)'
;MLEIIIVRWLYGWLASSAKKKGRPGSWGMLGVGLWFGGEVGGLVVGVMLTGEAGAMTYLSALVTAVIGAVVAVIVVMNLDDRSEQPPLEF
;
A
#
# COMPACT_ATOMS: atom_id res chain seq x y z
N MET A 1 -14.12 6.15 -6.92
CA MET A 1 -14.01 5.37 -8.20
C MET A 1 -12.60 5.46 -8.77
N LEU A 2 -11.97 6.63 -8.78
CA LEU A 2 -10.54 6.79 -9.08
C LEU A 2 -9.65 6.02 -8.08
N GLU A 3 -10.03 5.97 -6.80
CA GLU A 3 -9.27 5.24 -5.78
C GLU A 3 -9.09 3.77 -6.14
N ILE A 4 -10.14 3.11 -6.66
CA ILE A 4 -10.08 1.70 -7.05
C ILE A 4 -9.11 1.48 -8.21
N ILE A 5 -9.07 2.42 -9.17
CA ILE A 5 -8.12 2.36 -10.30
C ILE A 5 -6.68 2.48 -9.79
N ILE A 6 -6.43 3.43 -8.87
CA ILE A 6 -5.12 3.63 -8.24
C ILE A 6 -4.70 2.39 -7.46
N VAL A 7 -5.58 1.83 -6.63
CA VAL A 7 -5.30 0.62 -5.84
C VAL A 7 -5.02 -0.59 -6.72
N ARG A 8 -5.80 -0.78 -7.80
CA ARG A 8 -5.56 -1.86 -8.77
C ARG A 8 -4.22 -1.70 -9.48
N TRP A 9 -3.89 -0.48 -9.90
CA TRP A 9 -2.60 -0.18 -10.53
C TRP A 9 -1.44 -0.40 -9.57
N LEU A 10 -1.55 0.10 -8.33
CA LEU A 10 -0.57 -0.07 -7.26
C LEU A 10 -0.34 -1.56 -6.95
N TYR A 11 -1.41 -2.34 -6.81
CA TYR A 11 -1.32 -3.79 -6.63
C TYR A 11 -0.50 -4.45 -7.76
N GLY A 12 -0.85 -4.14 -9.02
CA GLY A 12 -0.16 -4.71 -10.18
C GLY A 12 1.32 -4.34 -10.23
N TRP A 13 1.63 -3.08 -9.92
CA TRP A 13 3.00 -2.58 -9.87
C TRP A 13 3.81 -3.26 -8.76
N LEU A 14 3.30 -3.30 -7.53
CA LEU A 14 3.97 -3.94 -6.39
C LEU A 14 4.15 -5.45 -6.61
N ALA A 15 3.13 -6.14 -7.12
CA ALA A 15 3.21 -7.56 -7.43
C ALA A 15 4.26 -7.85 -8.51
N SER A 16 4.37 -7.01 -9.53
CA SER A 16 5.40 -7.12 -10.58
C SER A 16 6.80 -6.89 -10.00
N SER A 17 6.98 -5.84 -9.19
CA SER A 17 8.25 -5.52 -8.53
C SER A 17 8.71 -6.63 -7.57
N ALA A 18 7.79 -7.21 -6.80
CA ALA A 18 8.10 -8.33 -5.91
C ALA A 18 8.49 -9.60 -6.70
N LYS A 19 7.76 -9.91 -7.78
CA LYS A 19 8.08 -11.06 -8.65
C LYS A 19 9.47 -10.97 -9.27
N LYS A 20 9.90 -9.78 -9.67
CA LYS A 20 11.27 -9.54 -10.18
C LYS A 20 12.36 -9.91 -9.16
N LYS A 21 12.04 -9.85 -7.87
CA LYS A 21 12.95 -10.18 -6.75
C LYS A 21 12.79 -11.62 -6.24
N GLY A 22 12.13 -12.50 -7.01
CA GLY A 22 11.85 -13.88 -6.61
C GLY A 22 10.82 -14.03 -5.48
N ARG A 23 9.97 -13.02 -5.25
CA ARG A 23 8.91 -13.03 -4.23
C ARG A 23 7.52 -13.27 -4.85
N PRO A 24 6.54 -13.80 -4.09
CA PRO A 24 5.21 -14.07 -4.61
C PRO A 24 4.47 -12.77 -4.98
N GLY A 25 3.52 -12.85 -5.92
CA GLY A 25 2.70 -11.69 -6.31
C GLY A 25 1.77 -11.17 -5.20
N SER A 26 1.58 -11.95 -4.12
CA SER A 26 0.78 -11.56 -2.96
C SER A 26 1.32 -10.33 -2.23
N TRP A 27 2.59 -9.95 -2.43
CA TRP A 27 3.15 -8.69 -1.93
C TRP A 27 2.41 -7.45 -2.46
N GLY A 28 1.69 -7.56 -3.58
CA GLY A 28 0.78 -6.50 -4.03
C GLY A 28 -0.33 -6.18 -3.02
N MET A 29 -0.76 -7.15 -2.20
CA MET A 29 -1.78 -6.95 -1.17
C MET A 29 -1.32 -6.01 -0.06
N LEU A 30 -0.01 -5.84 0.14
CA LEU A 30 0.51 -4.87 1.11
C LEU A 30 0.08 -3.45 0.75
N GLY A 31 0.12 -3.09 -0.55
CA GLY A 31 -0.35 -1.79 -1.01
C GLY A 31 -1.85 -1.60 -0.85
N VAL A 32 -2.64 -2.65 -1.12
CA VAL A 32 -4.10 -2.63 -0.92
C VAL A 32 -4.44 -2.45 0.56
N GLY A 33 -3.81 -3.25 1.43
CA GLY A 33 -4.03 -3.21 2.86
C GLY A 33 -3.62 -1.88 3.49
N LEU A 34 -2.45 -1.34 3.12
CA LEU A 34 -1.99 -0.04 3.62
C LEU A 34 -2.79 1.14 3.04
N TRP A 35 -3.32 1.03 1.82
CA TRP A 35 -4.23 2.03 1.27
C TRP A 35 -5.52 2.11 2.10
N PHE A 36 -6.24 0.99 2.22
CA PHE A 36 -7.50 0.95 2.98
C PHE A 36 -7.29 1.22 4.47
N GLY A 37 -6.19 0.72 5.05
CA GLY A 37 -5.81 1.02 6.42
C GLY A 37 -5.54 2.50 6.63
N GLY A 38 -4.88 3.16 5.66
CA GLY A 38 -4.71 4.60 5.62
C GLY A 38 -6.03 5.33 5.54
N GLU A 39 -6.91 5.00 4.59
CA GLU A 39 -8.23 5.63 4.45
C GLU A 39 -9.05 5.56 5.75
N VAL A 40 -9.14 4.38 6.37
CA VAL A 40 -9.88 4.20 7.62
C VAL A 40 -9.23 4.99 8.76
N GLY A 41 -7.90 4.93 8.88
CA GLY A 41 -7.16 5.67 9.91
C GLY A 41 -7.31 7.18 9.76
N GLY A 42 -7.16 7.72 8.56
CA GLY A 42 -7.33 9.15 8.28
C GLY A 42 -8.77 9.61 8.37
N LEU A 43 -9.75 8.75 8.10
CA LEU A 43 -11.15 9.08 8.38
C LEU A 43 -11.38 9.26 9.88
N VAL A 44 -10.86 8.36 10.72
CA VAL A 44 -10.96 8.48 12.18
C VAL A 44 -10.26 9.74 12.68
N VAL A 45 -9.02 9.96 12.25
CA VAL A 45 -8.24 11.17 12.60
C VAL A 45 -8.95 12.44 12.11
N GLY A 46 -9.48 12.43 10.89
CA GLY A 46 -10.20 13.54 10.30
C GLY A 46 -11.43 13.93 11.12
N VAL A 47 -12.28 12.95 11.47
CA VAL A 47 -13.46 13.19 12.32
C VAL A 47 -13.05 13.71 13.70
N MET A 48 -11.97 13.18 14.29
CA MET A 48 -11.47 13.65 15.58
C MET A 48 -11.00 15.12 15.53
N LEU A 49 -10.43 15.56 14.41
CA LEU A 49 -9.92 16.92 14.25
C LEU A 49 -11.02 17.94 13.90
N THR A 50 -12.02 17.54 13.11
CA THR A 50 -13.03 18.46 12.57
C THR A 50 -14.36 18.39 13.31
N GLY A 51 -14.62 17.30 14.02
CA GLY A 51 -15.92 17.00 14.65
C GLY A 51 -17.01 16.58 13.66
N GLU A 52 -16.74 16.56 12.35
CA GLU A 52 -17.74 16.33 11.31
C GLU A 52 -17.20 15.44 10.18
N ALA A 53 -18.09 14.64 9.57
CA ALA A 53 -17.78 13.92 8.35
C ALA A 53 -17.95 14.86 7.15
N GLY A 54 -16.89 15.59 6.81
CA GLY A 54 -16.89 16.57 5.72
C GLY A 54 -15.68 16.45 4.78
N ALA A 55 -15.52 17.44 3.90
CA ALA A 55 -14.45 17.46 2.90
C ALA A 55 -13.04 17.35 3.50
N MET A 56 -12.81 17.97 4.65
CA MET A 56 -11.52 17.91 5.37
C MET A 56 -11.22 16.50 5.91
N THR A 57 -12.25 15.78 6.36
CA THR A 57 -12.15 14.39 6.81
C THR A 57 -11.82 13.46 5.64
N TYR A 58 -12.47 13.67 4.49
CA TYR A 58 -12.14 12.94 3.26
C TYR A 58 -10.69 13.21 2.80
N LEU A 59 -10.24 14.47 2.84
CA LEU A 59 -8.88 14.83 2.50
C LEU A 59 -7.86 14.15 3.44
N SER A 60 -8.16 14.09 4.74
CA SER A 60 -7.33 13.39 5.72
C SER A 60 -7.22 11.88 5.43
N ALA A 61 -8.35 11.24 5.12
CA ALA A 61 -8.39 9.84 4.68
C ALA A 61 -7.55 9.60 3.41
N LEU A 62 -7.66 10.50 2.42
CA LEU A 62 -6.91 10.38 1.18
C LEU A 62 -5.39 10.53 1.40
N VAL A 63 -4.97 11.54 2.17
CA VAL A 63 -3.54 11.80 2.45
C VAL A 63 -2.91 10.61 3.17
N THR A 64 -3.59 10.07 4.19
CA THR A 64 -3.10 8.90 4.93
C THR A 64 -3.08 7.63 4.08
N ALA A 65 -4.03 7.44 3.17
CA ALA A 65 -4.00 6.36 2.18
C ALA A 65 -2.78 6.47 1.25
N VAL A 66 -2.48 7.67 0.75
CA VAL A 66 -1.28 7.91 -0.06
C VAL A 66 0.00 7.61 0.73
N ILE A 67 0.08 8.01 1.99
CA ILE A 67 1.21 7.68 2.87
C ILE A 67 1.34 6.15 3.01
N GLY A 68 0.24 5.45 3.24
CA GLY A 68 0.22 3.97 3.27
C GLY A 68 0.74 3.34 1.98
N ALA A 69 0.33 3.87 0.83
CA ALA A 69 0.83 3.43 -0.48
C ALA A 69 2.34 3.64 -0.63
N VAL A 70 2.85 4.82 -0.22
CA VAL A 70 4.29 5.12 -0.26
C VAL A 70 5.08 4.16 0.64
N VAL A 71 4.58 3.87 1.83
CA VAL A 71 5.19 2.87 2.73
C VAL A 71 5.23 1.49 2.07
N ALA A 72 4.14 1.05 1.42
CA ALA A 72 4.11 -0.22 0.69
C ALA A 72 5.18 -0.28 -0.41
N VAL A 73 5.34 0.81 -1.17
CA VAL A 73 6.36 0.95 -2.20
C VAL A 73 7.75 0.83 -1.61
N ILE A 74 8.05 1.56 -0.54
CA ILE A 74 9.35 1.51 0.14
C ILE A 74 9.65 0.10 0.61
N VAL A 75 8.69 -0.58 1.25
CA VAL A 75 8.88 -1.97 1.71
C VAL A 75 9.22 -2.89 0.54
N VAL A 76 8.44 -2.88 -0.54
CA VAL A 76 8.68 -3.76 -1.70
C VAL A 76 10.01 -3.42 -2.39
N MET A 77 10.36 -2.14 -2.49
CA MET A 77 11.63 -1.70 -3.07
C MET A 77 12.85 -2.11 -2.23
N ASN A 78 12.69 -2.35 -0.94
CA ASN A 78 13.76 -2.79 -0.05
C ASN A 78 13.76 -4.30 0.23
N LEU A 79 12.88 -5.09 -0.41
CA LEU A 79 12.98 -6.55 -0.34
C LEU A 79 14.31 -7.06 -0.91
N ASP A 80 14.95 -8.00 -0.22
CA ASP A 80 16.11 -8.72 -0.73
C ASP A 80 15.77 -9.49 -2.01
N ASP A 81 16.73 -9.53 -2.93
CA ASP A 81 16.63 -10.32 -4.14
C ASP A 81 16.91 -11.79 -3.82
N ARG A 82 15.87 -12.63 -3.91
CA ARG A 82 16.00 -14.08 -3.69
C ARG A 82 16.44 -14.83 -4.95
N SER A 83 16.49 -14.17 -6.11
CA SER A 83 16.94 -14.81 -7.34
C SER A 83 18.44 -15.15 -7.32
N GLU A 84 19.21 -14.49 -6.45
CA GLU A 84 20.65 -14.70 -6.30
C GLU A 84 21.00 -15.72 -5.20
N GLN A 85 20.03 -16.20 -4.43
CA GLN A 85 20.30 -17.17 -3.36
C GLN A 85 20.41 -18.58 -3.94
N PRO A 86 21.51 -19.32 -3.68
CA PRO A 86 21.63 -20.70 -4.14
C PRO A 86 20.48 -21.56 -3.57
N PRO A 87 20.00 -22.57 -4.32
CA PRO A 87 18.96 -23.45 -3.85
C PRO A 87 19.37 -24.04 -2.50
N LEU A 88 18.46 -23.99 -1.52
CA LEU A 88 18.69 -24.56 -0.20
C LEU A 88 18.91 -26.07 -0.37
N GLU A 89 20.14 -26.52 -0.20
CA GLU A 89 20.46 -27.95 -0.10
C GLU A 89 19.83 -28.46 1.21
N PHE A 90 18.84 -29.34 1.08
CA PHE A 90 18.24 -30.10 2.18
C PHE A 90 18.60 -31.57 2.05
#